data_AF-A0A662KRF9-F1
#
_entry.id   AF-A0A662KRF9-F1
#
_cell.length_a   1.000
_cell.length_b   1.000
_cell.length_c   1.000
_cell.angle_alpha   90.00
_cell.angle_beta   90.00
_cell.angle_gamma   90.00
#
_symmetry.space_group_name_H-M   'P 1'
#
loop_
_entity.id
_entity.type
_entity.pdbx_description
1 polymer ?
#
loop_
_entity_poly.entity_id
_entity_poly.type
_entity_poly.pdbx_seq_one_letter_code
_entity_poly.pdbx_strand_id
1 'polypeptide(L)'
;MKKLVAILLASVLAFTISIANNSNSVATAVHFSDIEIKENTEYVNVIVDDCKYLRNDGYPMLPYYVKTYTFPVGTKIEEIKVEARNVETIKLDKKIAPAPPAVPLNMKIDNYRAKEGEIYSKDVFYPEDWYSYRIGVGIKDGKRVVFLSIHLYPLKYNAVRDEALYAHDINVKVEYELPVKAMFTNDEYDLLIICPEKFVDELQPLKEHKESHGIKTLIETVESITSSYSGRDDAEKVKYAIKDAIEEYGIKYVMLVGGLDSPIKSDTWLVPVRYSHLDDQAEKAYLTDLYFADIYKYEDGEPVFDDWDSNGNGVFAEWSMRGKDVLDLYPDVYVGRLACRNEKEVEIMVNKIIYYEENAAGSEWFRRAILVGGDTFDDTATTNFYEGEVANQVFFDNLPSDFEAVKVWYSEGNMKQSNVVDAISQGGGFLHFSGHGSPGEWLAKSFEGGKSKYILGLDIYHMPLLKNEGMYPVTV
;
A
#
# COMPACT_ATOMS: atom_id res chain seq x y z
N MET A 1 36.54 -8.57 -8.58
CA MET A 1 35.92 -9.50 -9.55
C MET A 1 35.54 -10.79 -8.83
N LYS A 2 34.36 -10.81 -8.20
CA LYS A 2 33.73 -12.05 -7.69
C LYS A 2 32.46 -12.23 -8.53
N LYS A 3 32.41 -13.31 -9.31
CA LYS A 3 31.26 -13.65 -10.16
C LYS A 3 30.13 -14.13 -9.25
N LEU A 4 29.05 -13.36 -9.15
CA LEU A 4 27.76 -13.86 -8.68
C LEU A 4 27.18 -14.76 -9.77
N VAL A 5 27.00 -16.03 -9.45
CA VAL A 5 26.19 -16.95 -10.24
C VAL A 5 24.78 -16.88 -9.66
N ALA A 6 23.89 -16.18 -10.34
CA ALA A 6 22.46 -16.23 -10.05
C ALA A 6 21.92 -17.55 -10.61
N ILE A 7 21.52 -18.47 -9.72
CA ILE A 7 20.77 -19.67 -10.10
C ILE A 7 19.29 -19.27 -10.13
N LEU A 8 18.77 -19.05 -11.33
CA LEU A 8 17.34 -18.88 -11.58
C LEU A 8 16.68 -20.27 -11.46
N LEU A 9 16.07 -20.57 -10.31
CA LEU A 9 15.22 -21.75 -10.15
C LEU A 9 13.81 -21.39 -10.64
N ALA A 10 13.57 -21.58 -11.94
CA ALA A 10 12.23 -21.62 -12.49
C ALA A 10 11.57 -22.94 -12.05
N SER A 11 10.68 -22.90 -11.07
CA SER A 11 9.87 -24.05 -10.69
C SER A 11 8.80 -24.29 -11.76
N VAL A 12 9.07 -25.20 -12.68
CA VAL A 12 8.07 -25.76 -13.59
C VAL A 12 7.22 -26.75 -12.78
N LEU A 13 5.99 -26.37 -12.43
CA LEU A 13 5.00 -27.31 -11.89
C LEU A 13 4.56 -28.26 -13.01
N ALA A 14 4.95 -29.53 -12.91
CA ALA A 14 4.35 -30.60 -13.70
C ALA A 14 3.08 -31.08 -13.00
N PHE A 15 1.91 -30.84 -13.60
CA PHE A 15 0.63 -31.37 -13.12
C PHE A 15 0.38 -32.76 -13.72
N THR A 16 0.43 -33.80 -12.90
CA THR A 16 -0.18 -35.10 -13.20
C THR A 16 -1.58 -35.13 -12.61
N ILE A 17 -2.60 -35.06 -13.46
CA ILE A 17 -4.01 -35.19 -13.05
C ILE A 17 -4.30 -36.66 -12.75
N SER A 18 -4.42 -36.99 -11.47
CA SER A 18 -5.04 -38.25 -11.02
C SER A 18 -6.35 -37.87 -10.33
N ILE A 19 -7.47 -38.23 -10.96
CA ILE A 19 -8.81 -38.01 -10.41
C ILE A 19 -9.06 -39.05 -9.31
N ALA A 20 -8.83 -38.67 -8.05
CA ALA A 20 -9.41 -39.27 -6.85
C ALA A 20 -9.13 -38.36 -5.63
N ASN A 21 -10.19 -37.81 -5.03
CA ASN A 21 -10.25 -36.82 -3.93
C ASN A 21 -9.72 -35.41 -4.28
N ASN A 22 -10.61 -34.40 -4.33
CA ASN A 22 -10.30 -32.98 -4.61
C ASN A 22 -9.46 -32.26 -3.53
N SER A 23 -8.91 -32.98 -2.56
CA SER A 23 -8.04 -32.40 -1.53
C SER A 23 -6.63 -32.25 -2.10
N ASN A 24 -6.22 -31.01 -2.32
CA ASN A 24 -4.86 -30.65 -2.71
C ASN A 24 -4.05 -30.31 -1.46
N SER A 25 -2.72 -30.38 -1.55
CA SER A 25 -1.87 -29.89 -0.47
C SER A 25 -0.56 -29.31 -0.98
N VAL A 26 -0.04 -28.33 -0.25
CA VAL A 26 1.30 -27.75 -0.46
C VAL A 26 2.05 -27.75 0.87
N ALA A 27 3.34 -28.08 0.82
CA ALA A 27 4.20 -28.10 2.00
C ALA A 27 5.47 -27.28 1.75
N THR A 28 5.88 -26.52 2.76
CA THR A 28 7.15 -25.77 2.80
C THR A 28 7.84 -26.01 4.13
N ALA A 29 9.15 -26.25 4.11
CA ALA A 29 10.01 -26.19 5.28
C ALA A 29 10.76 -24.86 5.27
N VAL A 30 10.79 -24.17 6.40
CA VAL A 30 11.56 -22.93 6.60
C VAL A 30 12.62 -23.22 7.66
N HIS A 31 13.87 -22.99 7.30
CA HIS A 31 15.02 -23.09 8.19
C HIS A 31 15.44 -21.68 8.63
N PHE A 32 15.74 -21.50 9.91
CA PHE A 32 16.13 -20.23 10.50
C PHE A 32 17.61 -20.26 10.90
N SER A 33 18.31 -19.15 10.66
CA SER A 33 19.70 -18.96 11.09
C SER A 33 19.81 -18.94 12.60
N ASP A 34 20.95 -19.37 13.15
CA ASP A 34 21.25 -19.21 14.58
C ASP A 34 20.97 -17.78 15.08
N ILE A 35 20.55 -17.66 16.33
CA ILE A 35 20.24 -16.37 16.96
C ILE A 35 21.53 -15.58 17.24
N GLU A 36 21.52 -14.30 16.89
CA GLU A 36 22.46 -13.31 17.42
C GLU A 36 21.79 -12.53 18.57
N ILE A 37 22.42 -12.49 19.75
CA ILE A 37 21.94 -11.72 20.90
C ILE A 37 22.78 -10.45 21.05
N LYS A 38 22.15 -9.28 20.96
CA LYS A 38 22.77 -7.98 21.26
C LYS A 38 22.17 -7.42 22.54
N GLU A 39 23.01 -7.04 23.49
CA GLU A 39 22.55 -6.51 24.77
C GLU A 39 22.93 -5.04 24.97
N ASN A 40 22.09 -4.33 25.72
CA ASN A 40 22.44 -3.05 26.33
C ASN A 40 22.44 -3.20 27.87
N THR A 41 22.43 -2.09 28.60
CA THR A 41 22.44 -2.13 30.07
C THR A 41 21.20 -2.77 30.70
N GLU A 42 20.04 -2.73 30.03
CA GLU A 42 18.75 -3.12 30.60
C GLU A 42 18.13 -4.35 29.92
N TYR A 43 18.28 -4.50 28.60
CA TYR A 43 17.59 -5.52 27.80
C TYR A 43 18.50 -6.21 26.77
N VAL A 44 18.03 -7.32 26.24
CA VAL A 44 18.58 -7.95 25.02
C VAL A 44 17.67 -7.73 23.81
N ASN A 45 18.28 -7.72 22.62
CA ASN A 45 17.63 -7.82 21.32
C ASN A 45 18.08 -9.13 20.68
N VAL A 46 17.11 -9.96 20.31
CA VAL A 46 17.31 -11.21 19.58
C VAL A 46 17.23 -10.89 18.11
N ILE A 47 18.24 -11.28 17.33
CA ILE A 47 18.30 -11.07 15.89
C ILE A 47 18.35 -12.43 15.21
N VAL A 48 17.51 -12.58 14.18
CA VAL A 48 17.49 -13.73 13.26
C VAL A 48 17.47 -13.18 11.85
N ASP A 49 18.32 -13.71 10.97
CA ASP A 49 18.40 -13.27 9.58
C ASP A 49 17.08 -13.54 8.84
N ASP A 50 16.79 -12.71 7.83
CA ASP A 50 15.58 -12.78 7.00
C ASP A 50 14.24 -12.69 7.76
N CYS A 51 14.27 -12.29 9.03
CA CYS A 51 13.08 -12.11 9.87
C CYS A 51 12.69 -10.64 10.03
N LYS A 52 11.38 -10.41 10.12
CA LYS A 52 10.74 -9.19 10.61
C LYS A 52 10.58 -9.28 12.14
N TYR A 53 10.10 -8.22 12.78
CA TYR A 53 9.97 -8.19 14.25
C TYR A 53 8.58 -7.74 14.70
N LEU A 54 8.01 -8.46 15.66
CA LEU A 54 6.76 -8.09 16.33
C LEU A 54 6.96 -6.77 17.08
N ARG A 55 6.03 -5.83 16.93
CA ARG A 55 6.11 -4.47 17.49
C ARG A 55 4.83 -4.03 18.19
N ASN A 56 4.20 -4.97 18.90
CA ASN A 56 3.06 -4.65 19.74
C ASN A 56 3.54 -3.81 20.94
N ASP A 57 2.95 -2.63 21.15
CA ASP A 57 3.39 -1.67 22.19
C ASP A 57 3.57 -2.35 23.56
N GLY A 58 4.78 -2.22 24.10
CA GLY A 58 5.18 -2.78 25.39
C GLY A 58 5.37 -4.30 25.42
N TYR A 59 5.13 -5.03 24.33
CA TYR A 59 5.38 -6.47 24.25
C TYR A 59 6.81 -6.75 23.74
N PRO A 60 7.40 -7.92 24.04
CA PRO A 60 8.73 -8.28 23.55
C PRO A 60 8.84 -8.18 22.03
N MET A 61 9.92 -7.58 21.53
CA MET A 61 10.25 -7.58 20.10
C MET A 61 10.85 -8.92 19.71
N LEU A 62 10.06 -9.74 19.00
CA LEU A 62 10.44 -11.10 18.63
C LEU A 62 10.48 -11.28 17.11
N PRO A 63 11.43 -12.07 16.59
CA PRO A 63 11.54 -12.33 15.16
C PRO A 63 10.34 -13.14 14.65
N TYR A 64 9.90 -12.83 13.44
CA TYR A 64 8.91 -13.60 12.69
C TYR A 64 9.20 -13.58 11.20
N TYR A 65 8.77 -14.63 10.51
CA TYR A 65 8.90 -14.77 9.05
C TYR A 65 7.51 -14.89 8.42
N VAL A 66 7.33 -14.38 7.21
CA VAL A 66 6.05 -14.47 6.49
C VAL A 66 6.19 -15.38 5.28
N LYS A 67 5.41 -16.47 5.26
CA LYS A 67 5.24 -17.30 4.07
C LYS A 67 3.86 -17.04 3.45
N THR A 68 3.85 -16.48 2.25
CA THR A 68 2.61 -16.24 1.50
C THR A 68 2.42 -17.27 0.39
N TYR A 69 1.25 -17.90 0.35
CA TYR A 69 0.76 -18.72 -0.75
C TYR A 69 -0.31 -17.95 -1.52
N THR A 70 -0.44 -18.24 -2.81
CA THR A 70 -1.47 -17.62 -3.66
C THR A 70 -2.23 -18.69 -4.42
N PHE A 71 -3.56 -18.60 -4.37
CA PHE A 71 -4.47 -19.56 -4.98
C PHE A 71 -5.46 -18.86 -5.93
N PRO A 72 -6.04 -19.56 -6.92
CA PRO A 72 -7.18 -19.04 -7.66
C PRO A 72 -8.33 -18.65 -6.71
N VAL A 73 -9.05 -17.57 -7.01
CA VAL A 73 -10.20 -17.18 -6.17
C VAL A 73 -11.27 -18.28 -6.20
N GLY A 74 -11.88 -18.54 -5.03
CA GLY A 74 -12.79 -19.67 -4.78
C GLY A 74 -12.09 -20.90 -4.22
N THR A 75 -10.78 -20.82 -3.97
CA THR A 75 -10.06 -21.87 -3.24
C THR A 75 -10.45 -21.87 -1.78
N LYS A 76 -10.89 -23.02 -1.27
CA LYS A 76 -11.18 -23.24 0.14
C LYS A 76 -9.95 -23.75 0.87
N ILE A 77 -9.49 -23.03 1.89
CA ILE A 77 -8.40 -23.49 2.77
C ILE A 77 -9.02 -24.40 3.83
N GLU A 78 -8.73 -25.70 3.76
CA GLU A 78 -9.32 -26.70 4.65
C GLU A 78 -8.54 -26.82 5.97
N GLU A 79 -7.20 -26.80 5.89
CA GLU A 79 -6.36 -26.96 7.08
C GLU A 79 -4.98 -26.32 6.89
N ILE A 80 -4.45 -25.72 7.96
CA ILE A 80 -3.08 -25.25 8.05
C ILE A 80 -2.41 -26.00 9.21
N LYS A 81 -1.52 -26.93 8.89
CA LYS A 81 -0.72 -27.66 9.86
C LYS A 81 0.67 -27.03 9.93
N VAL A 82 1.06 -26.56 11.12
CA VAL A 82 2.40 -26.02 11.38
C VAL A 82 3.08 -26.84 12.46
N GLU A 83 4.31 -27.26 12.20
CA GLU A 83 5.12 -28.06 13.11
C GLU A 83 6.50 -27.41 13.30
N ALA A 84 6.76 -26.91 14.51
CA ALA A 84 8.08 -26.48 14.93
C ALA A 84 8.96 -27.69 15.26
N ARG A 85 10.18 -27.70 14.75
CA ARG A 85 11.17 -28.77 14.90
C ARG A 85 12.49 -28.22 15.40
N ASN A 86 13.30 -29.12 15.94
CA ASN A 86 14.61 -28.79 16.51
C ASN A 86 14.48 -27.63 17.50
N VAL A 87 13.51 -27.74 18.42
CA VAL A 87 13.23 -26.67 19.38
C VAL A 87 14.24 -26.74 20.51
N GLU A 88 14.99 -25.65 20.68
CA GLU A 88 15.90 -25.46 21.81
C GLU A 88 15.31 -24.49 22.84
N THR A 89 15.75 -24.66 24.09
CA THR A 89 15.42 -23.74 25.19
C THR A 89 16.64 -22.89 25.49
N ILE A 90 16.47 -21.57 25.37
CA ILE A 90 17.52 -20.58 25.60
C ILE A 90 17.18 -19.82 26.87
N LYS A 91 18.10 -19.85 27.84
CA LYS A 91 18.03 -19.02 29.03
C LYS A 91 18.70 -17.69 28.74
N LEU A 92 18.02 -16.59 29.03
CA LEU A 92 18.54 -15.24 28.84
C LEU A 92 18.96 -14.63 30.17
N ASP A 93 20.08 -13.89 30.16
CA ASP A 93 20.58 -13.18 31.36
C ASP A 93 19.82 -11.88 31.64
N LYS A 94 19.13 -11.34 30.63
CA LYS A 94 18.25 -10.17 30.71
C LYS A 94 17.01 -10.39 29.85
N LYS A 95 15.98 -9.62 30.14
CA LYS A 95 14.74 -9.63 29.38
C LYS A 95 14.92 -9.15 27.94
N ILE A 96 14.14 -9.71 27.02
CA ILE A 96 14.02 -9.16 25.66
C ILE A 96 13.39 -7.78 25.71
N ALA A 97 13.88 -6.83 24.90
CA ALA A 97 13.40 -5.46 24.87
C ALA A 97 11.92 -5.36 24.45
N PRO A 98 11.11 -4.54 25.16
CA PRO A 98 9.74 -4.28 24.75
C PRO A 98 9.71 -3.36 23.53
N ALA A 99 8.72 -3.52 22.67
CA ALA A 99 8.52 -2.65 21.52
C ALA A 99 8.07 -1.25 21.97
N PRO A 100 8.58 -0.18 21.35
CA PRO A 100 8.07 1.15 21.57
C PRO A 100 6.65 1.31 21.03
N PRO A 101 5.86 2.27 21.57
CA PRO A 101 4.58 2.63 20.98
C PRO A 101 4.80 3.16 19.55
N ALA A 102 3.80 2.94 18.69
CA ALA A 102 3.76 3.63 17.41
C ALA A 102 3.63 5.14 17.68
N VAL A 103 4.47 5.93 17.03
CA VAL A 103 4.39 7.39 17.08
C VAL A 103 4.32 7.95 15.67
N PRO A 104 3.59 9.07 15.47
CA PRO A 104 3.65 9.80 14.22
C PRO A 104 5.10 10.08 13.84
N LEU A 105 5.42 9.96 12.56
CA LEU A 105 6.79 10.10 12.06
C LEU A 105 7.42 11.47 12.42
N ASN A 106 6.59 12.50 12.62
CA ASN A 106 7.00 13.85 13.00
C ASN A 106 7.13 14.10 14.51
N MET A 107 6.84 13.10 15.36
CA MET A 107 6.87 13.24 16.81
C MET A 107 8.22 12.78 17.36
N LYS A 108 9.03 13.73 17.85
CA LYS A 108 10.18 13.39 18.69
C LYS A 108 9.70 12.86 20.03
N ILE A 109 9.95 11.59 20.34
CA ILE A 109 9.89 11.12 21.72
C ILE A 109 11.23 11.42 22.39
N ASP A 110 11.38 12.62 22.92
CA ASP A 110 12.52 12.92 23.78
C ASP A 110 12.46 12.03 25.03
N ASN A 111 13.52 11.26 25.27
CA ASN A 111 13.67 10.37 26.42
C ASN A 111 12.64 9.22 26.50
N TYR A 112 12.32 8.56 25.37
CA TYR A 112 11.59 7.29 25.44
C TYR A 112 12.32 6.31 26.35
N ARG A 113 11.62 5.81 27.37
CA ARG A 113 12.08 4.69 28.19
C ARG A 113 11.24 3.48 27.81
N ALA A 114 11.93 2.38 27.51
CA ALA A 114 11.31 1.09 27.29
C ALA A 114 10.33 0.78 28.42
N LYS A 115 9.09 0.48 28.06
CA LYS A 115 8.02 0.19 29.02
C LYS A 115 7.55 -1.24 28.81
N GLU A 116 7.80 -2.09 29.79
CA GLU A 116 7.26 -3.45 29.82
C GLU A 116 5.73 -3.41 29.92
N GLY A 117 5.07 -4.04 28.96
CA GLY A 117 3.63 -4.25 28.93
C GLY A 117 3.18 -5.40 29.83
N GLU A 118 1.88 -5.67 29.87
CA GLU A 118 1.29 -6.67 30.77
C GLU A 118 1.80 -8.11 30.55
N ILE A 119 2.32 -8.45 29.37
CA ILE A 119 2.84 -9.78 29.08
C ILE A 119 4.09 -10.12 29.91
N TYR A 120 4.85 -9.10 30.34
CA TYR A 120 6.08 -9.29 31.13
C TYR A 120 5.84 -9.82 32.54
N SER A 121 4.61 -9.72 33.06
CA SER A 121 4.22 -10.22 34.37
C SER A 121 3.40 -11.51 34.31
N LYS A 122 3.14 -12.05 33.12
CA LYS A 122 2.38 -13.29 32.90
C LYS A 122 3.34 -14.44 32.65
N ASP A 123 3.19 -15.54 33.38
CA ASP A 123 3.99 -16.76 33.21
C ASP A 123 3.51 -17.59 32.00
N VAL A 124 3.64 -17.00 30.81
CA VAL A 124 3.19 -17.57 29.53
C VAL A 124 4.24 -17.31 28.45
N PHE A 125 4.24 -18.14 27.40
CA PHE A 125 5.04 -17.86 26.21
C PHE A 125 4.28 -16.91 25.27
N TYR A 126 5.00 -15.93 24.74
CA TYR A 126 4.53 -15.01 23.71
C TYR A 126 5.41 -15.09 22.45
N PRO A 127 4.84 -15.15 21.24
CA PRO A 127 3.44 -15.50 20.97
C PRO A 127 3.09 -16.89 21.54
N GLU A 128 1.80 -17.15 21.75
CA GLU A 128 1.35 -18.44 22.28
C GLU A 128 1.53 -19.57 21.27
N ASP A 129 1.23 -19.31 20.00
CA ASP A 129 1.40 -20.27 18.92
C ASP A 129 2.71 -20.07 18.16
N TRP A 130 3.13 -21.10 17.42
CA TRP A 130 4.26 -21.02 16.48
C TRP A 130 3.92 -20.28 15.18
N TYR A 131 2.64 -19.98 14.97
CA TYR A 131 2.20 -19.24 13.81
C TYR A 131 0.88 -18.50 14.06
N SER A 132 0.59 -17.54 13.20
CA SER A 132 -0.77 -17.11 12.90
C SER A 132 -0.91 -16.96 11.39
N TYR A 133 -2.11 -16.69 10.90
CA TYR A 133 -2.32 -16.49 9.46
C TYR A 133 -3.40 -15.45 9.19
N ARG A 134 -3.38 -14.94 7.96
CA ARG A 134 -4.42 -14.10 7.38
C ARG A 134 -4.71 -14.60 5.97
N ILE A 135 -5.99 -14.65 5.62
CA ILE A 135 -6.43 -14.91 4.26
C ILE A 135 -7.08 -13.63 3.73
N GLY A 136 -6.79 -13.27 2.49
CA GLY A 136 -7.43 -12.14 1.82
C GLY A 136 -7.52 -12.32 0.31
N VAL A 137 -8.23 -11.44 -0.38
CA VAL A 137 -8.52 -11.53 -1.81
C VAL A 137 -8.05 -10.27 -2.49
N GLY A 138 -7.21 -10.38 -3.52
CA GLY A 138 -6.79 -9.19 -4.26
C GLY A 138 -5.94 -9.53 -5.46
N ILE A 139 -5.24 -8.54 -6.01
CA ILE A 139 -4.48 -8.71 -7.25
C ILE A 139 -3.02 -9.11 -7.00
N LYS A 140 -2.56 -10.14 -7.72
CA LYS A 140 -1.16 -10.44 -7.96
C LYS A 140 -0.90 -10.65 -9.44
N ASP A 141 0.11 -9.98 -9.98
CA ASP A 141 0.52 -10.10 -11.40
C ASP A 141 -0.65 -9.92 -12.39
N GLY A 142 -1.54 -8.97 -12.09
CA GLY A 142 -2.72 -8.65 -12.91
C GLY A 142 -3.88 -9.64 -12.79
N LYS A 143 -3.82 -10.60 -11.85
CA LYS A 143 -4.90 -11.59 -11.61
C LYS A 143 -5.39 -11.52 -10.19
N ARG A 144 -6.71 -11.62 -9.99
CA ARG A 144 -7.32 -11.80 -8.68
C ARG A 144 -6.96 -13.17 -8.12
N VAL A 145 -6.51 -13.21 -6.86
CA VAL A 145 -6.05 -14.40 -6.15
C VAL A 145 -6.49 -14.34 -4.70
N VAL A 146 -6.56 -15.52 -4.07
CA VAL A 146 -6.61 -15.65 -2.61
C VAL A 146 -5.17 -15.69 -2.10
N PHE A 147 -4.83 -14.77 -1.22
CA PHE A 147 -3.58 -14.76 -0.46
C PHE A 147 -3.76 -15.51 0.84
N LEU A 148 -2.91 -16.49 1.14
CA LEU A 148 -2.75 -17.05 2.47
C LEU A 148 -1.37 -16.65 3.00
N SER A 149 -1.34 -15.67 3.90
CA SER A 149 -0.12 -15.19 4.54
C SER A 149 0.02 -15.81 5.93
N ILE A 150 0.99 -16.69 6.10
CA ILE A 150 1.28 -17.37 7.37
C ILE A 150 2.47 -16.69 8.03
N HIS A 151 2.24 -16.11 9.21
CA HIS A 151 3.28 -15.55 10.06
C HIS A 151 3.84 -16.67 10.95
N LEU A 152 5.09 -17.04 10.73
CA LEU A 152 5.80 -18.06 11.49
C LEU A 152 6.65 -17.38 12.57
N TYR A 153 6.54 -17.87 13.80
CA TYR A 153 7.19 -17.33 14.99
C TYR A 153 8.33 -18.27 15.42
N PRO A 154 9.55 -18.18 14.86
CA PRO A 154 10.64 -19.08 15.22
C PRO A 154 11.06 -18.96 16.68
N LEU A 155 10.73 -17.86 17.36
CA LEU A 155 11.04 -17.65 18.77
C LEU A 155 9.79 -17.29 19.58
N LYS A 156 9.57 -18.04 20.65
CA LYS A 156 8.58 -17.75 21.69
C LYS A 156 9.30 -17.41 22.99
N TYR A 157 8.81 -16.43 23.74
CA TYR A 157 9.48 -15.92 24.92
C TYR A 157 8.56 -15.85 26.14
N ASN A 158 9.03 -16.36 27.28
CA ASN A 158 8.40 -16.19 28.58
C ASN A 158 9.24 -15.22 29.43
N ALA A 159 8.65 -14.06 29.70
CA ALA A 159 9.33 -12.95 30.37
C ALA A 159 9.46 -13.10 31.89
N VAL A 160 8.62 -13.92 32.54
CA VAL A 160 8.75 -14.22 33.98
C VAL A 160 9.89 -15.20 34.21
N ARG A 161 10.12 -16.09 33.23
CA ARG A 161 11.16 -17.11 33.29
C ARG A 161 12.45 -16.71 32.60
N ASP A 162 12.53 -15.56 31.93
CA ASP A 162 13.66 -15.17 31.09
C ASP A 162 14.11 -16.33 30.16
N GLU A 163 13.12 -17.00 29.56
CA GLU A 163 13.30 -18.24 28.80
C GLU A 163 12.68 -18.09 27.41
N ALA A 164 13.45 -18.41 26.37
CA ALA A 164 12.98 -18.48 25.00
C ALA A 164 12.97 -19.93 24.49
N LEU A 165 11.93 -20.28 23.74
CA LEU A 165 11.89 -21.49 22.91
C LEU A 165 12.15 -21.07 21.48
N TYR A 166 13.20 -21.64 20.89
CA TYR A 166 13.62 -21.32 19.54
C TYR A 166 13.55 -22.55 18.64
N ALA A 167 12.83 -22.45 17.53
CA ALA A 167 12.72 -23.50 16.53
C ALA A 167 13.64 -23.20 15.35
N HIS A 168 14.65 -24.05 15.12
CA HIS A 168 15.52 -23.94 13.95
C HIS A 168 14.79 -24.24 12.64
N ASP A 169 13.70 -25.02 12.70
CA ASP A 169 12.92 -25.38 11.53
C ASP A 169 11.42 -25.29 11.83
N ILE A 170 10.66 -24.71 10.91
CA ILE A 170 9.20 -24.75 10.94
C ILE A 170 8.69 -25.32 9.63
N ASN A 171 7.96 -26.42 9.72
CA ASN A 171 7.27 -27.04 8.60
C ASN A 171 5.83 -26.56 8.54
N VAL A 172 5.39 -26.21 7.33
CA VAL A 172 4.03 -25.77 7.04
C VAL A 172 3.45 -26.71 6.00
N LYS A 173 2.26 -27.25 6.27
CA LYS A 173 1.44 -27.97 5.29
C LYS A 173 0.07 -27.31 5.23
N VAL A 174 -0.34 -26.91 4.04
CA VAL A 174 -1.67 -26.35 3.77
C VAL A 174 -2.44 -27.36 2.95
N GLU A 175 -3.64 -27.73 3.42
CA GLU A 175 -4.60 -28.57 2.71
C GLU A 175 -5.73 -27.66 2.19
N TYR A 176 -6.10 -27.82 0.93
CA TYR A 176 -7.03 -26.92 0.26
C TYR A 176 -7.84 -27.61 -0.85
N GLU A 177 -9.00 -27.08 -1.16
CA GLU A 177 -9.84 -27.48 -2.29
C GLU A 177 -9.88 -26.36 -3.33
N LEU A 178 -9.55 -26.69 -4.58
CA LEU A 178 -9.65 -25.74 -5.70
C LEU A 178 -11.11 -25.56 -6.13
N PRO A 179 -11.49 -24.37 -6.60
CA PRO A 179 -12.84 -24.15 -7.08
C PRO A 179 -13.14 -25.03 -8.30
N VAL A 180 -14.35 -25.59 -8.35
CA VAL A 180 -14.80 -26.42 -9.50
C VAL A 180 -14.92 -25.59 -10.78
N LYS A 181 -15.29 -24.30 -10.64
CA LYS A 181 -15.38 -23.34 -11.73
C LYS A 181 -14.47 -22.16 -11.42
N ALA A 182 -13.59 -21.81 -12.35
CA ALA A 182 -12.81 -20.59 -12.25
C ALA A 182 -13.76 -19.37 -12.15
N MET A 183 -13.52 -18.51 -11.16
CA MET A 183 -14.20 -17.23 -11.04
C MET A 183 -13.46 -16.17 -11.86
N PHE A 184 -14.16 -15.08 -12.19
CA PHE A 184 -13.62 -13.94 -12.93
C PHE A 184 -12.99 -14.32 -14.29
N THR A 185 -13.69 -15.13 -15.07
CA THR A 185 -13.23 -15.60 -16.39
C THR A 185 -13.64 -14.70 -17.54
N ASN A 186 -14.50 -13.71 -17.29
CA ASN A 186 -14.98 -12.78 -18.31
C ASN A 186 -13.89 -11.78 -18.68
N ASP A 187 -13.90 -11.30 -19.93
CA ASP A 187 -12.92 -10.37 -20.50
C ASP A 187 -13.56 -9.40 -21.52
N GLU A 188 -14.83 -9.07 -21.30
CA GLU A 188 -15.63 -8.21 -22.17
C GLU A 188 -15.15 -6.76 -22.12
N TYR A 189 -14.82 -6.25 -20.92
CA TYR A 189 -14.27 -4.91 -20.72
C TYR A 189 -13.06 -4.94 -19.77
N ASP A 190 -12.11 -4.03 -19.99
CA ASP A 190 -10.92 -3.87 -19.15
C ASP A 190 -11.04 -2.68 -18.19
N LEU A 191 -11.58 -1.55 -18.68
CA LEU A 191 -11.70 -0.28 -17.97
C LEU A 191 -13.16 0.11 -17.78
N LEU A 192 -13.55 0.43 -16.55
CA LEU A 192 -14.82 1.05 -16.20
C LEU A 192 -14.57 2.51 -15.81
N ILE A 193 -15.17 3.45 -16.52
CA ILE A 193 -15.19 4.87 -16.16
C ILE A 193 -16.53 5.17 -15.49
N ILE A 194 -16.49 5.71 -14.26
CA ILE A 194 -17.67 6.13 -13.50
C ILE A 194 -17.67 7.65 -13.39
N CYS A 195 -18.70 8.30 -13.91
CA CYS A 195 -18.79 9.77 -13.93
C CYS A 195 -20.24 10.27 -13.75
N PRO A 196 -20.46 11.55 -13.45
CA PRO A 196 -21.76 12.18 -13.64
C PRO A 196 -22.20 12.11 -15.11
N GLU A 197 -23.50 12.05 -15.35
CA GLU A 197 -24.10 12.08 -16.69
C GLU A 197 -23.57 13.25 -17.54
N LYS A 198 -23.38 14.42 -16.93
CA LYS A 198 -22.89 15.63 -17.61
C LYS A 198 -21.44 15.56 -18.14
N PHE A 199 -20.67 14.52 -17.80
CA PHE A 199 -19.27 14.36 -18.25
C PHE A 199 -19.12 13.30 -19.35
N VAL A 200 -20.20 12.62 -19.74
CA VAL A 200 -20.16 11.48 -20.66
C VAL A 200 -19.63 11.89 -22.04
N ASP A 201 -20.01 13.07 -22.54
CA ASP A 201 -19.59 13.55 -23.86
C ASP A 201 -18.10 13.88 -23.89
N GLU A 202 -17.57 14.56 -22.86
CA GLU A 202 -16.15 14.91 -22.74
C GLU A 202 -15.25 13.68 -22.56
N LEU A 203 -15.81 12.55 -22.12
CA LEU A 203 -15.08 11.29 -21.91
C LEU A 203 -15.06 10.38 -23.15
N GLN A 204 -15.88 10.64 -24.17
CA GLN A 204 -15.87 9.82 -25.40
C GLN A 204 -14.49 9.77 -26.07
N PRO A 205 -13.73 10.89 -26.22
CA PRO A 205 -12.40 10.84 -26.82
C PRO A 205 -11.43 9.95 -26.02
N LEU A 206 -11.53 9.94 -24.68
CA LEU A 206 -10.70 9.06 -23.85
C LEU A 206 -11.06 7.60 -24.05
N LYS A 207 -12.36 7.27 -24.06
CA LYS A 207 -12.84 5.90 -24.35
C LYS A 207 -12.31 5.41 -25.70
N GLU A 208 -12.50 6.20 -26.76
CA GLU A 208 -12.03 5.87 -28.11
C GLU A 208 -10.51 5.69 -28.14
N HIS A 209 -9.75 6.58 -27.49
CA HIS A 209 -8.31 6.47 -27.39
C HIS A 209 -7.87 5.18 -26.68
N LYS A 210 -8.47 4.84 -25.53
CA LYS A 210 -8.18 3.60 -24.79
C LYS A 210 -8.53 2.35 -25.61
N GLU A 211 -9.67 2.35 -26.27
CA GLU A 211 -10.09 1.25 -27.14
C GLU A 211 -9.15 1.08 -28.35
N SER A 212 -8.64 2.18 -28.92
CA SER A 212 -7.61 2.13 -29.97
C SER A 212 -6.27 1.54 -29.51
N HIS A 213 -5.99 1.57 -28.21
CA HIS A 213 -4.83 0.96 -27.56
C HIS A 213 -5.14 -0.42 -26.95
N GLY A 214 -6.29 -1.02 -27.32
CA GLY A 214 -6.67 -2.37 -26.91
C GLY A 214 -7.22 -2.48 -25.48
N ILE A 215 -7.61 -1.37 -24.86
CA ILE A 215 -8.26 -1.32 -23.55
C ILE A 215 -9.77 -1.13 -23.77
N LYS A 216 -10.53 -2.21 -23.70
CA LYS A 216 -11.99 -2.15 -23.90
C LYS A 216 -12.63 -1.37 -22.76
N THR A 217 -13.35 -0.29 -23.07
CA THR A 217 -13.74 0.70 -22.06
C THR A 217 -15.25 0.85 -21.98
N LEU A 218 -15.80 0.79 -20.77
CA LEU A 218 -17.21 1.05 -20.45
C LEU A 218 -17.32 2.38 -19.70
N ILE A 219 -18.35 3.18 -20.00
CA ILE A 219 -18.69 4.40 -19.25
C ILE A 219 -20.04 4.15 -18.59
N GLU A 220 -20.11 4.31 -17.27
CA GLU A 220 -21.34 4.23 -16.48
C GLU A 220 -21.53 5.51 -15.67
N THR A 221 -22.79 5.92 -15.50
CA THR A 221 -23.10 7.17 -14.80
C THR A 221 -23.46 6.95 -13.35
N VAL A 222 -23.07 7.88 -12.47
CA VAL A 222 -23.42 7.83 -11.05
C VAL A 222 -24.94 7.82 -10.89
N GLU A 223 -25.66 8.55 -11.72
CA GLU A 223 -27.13 8.61 -11.73
C GLU A 223 -27.74 7.24 -12.10
N SER A 224 -27.19 6.54 -13.10
CA SER A 224 -27.59 5.17 -13.46
C SER A 224 -27.34 4.19 -12.31
N ILE A 225 -26.15 4.24 -11.72
CA ILE A 225 -25.75 3.36 -10.61
C ILE A 225 -26.63 3.60 -9.38
N THR A 226 -26.76 4.85 -8.94
CA THR A 226 -27.44 5.17 -7.68
C THR A 226 -28.94 4.92 -7.73
N SER A 227 -29.53 4.87 -8.93
CA SER A 227 -30.93 4.49 -9.17
C SER A 227 -31.15 2.98 -9.34
N SER A 228 -30.13 2.24 -9.80
CA SER A 228 -30.24 0.80 -10.10
C SER A 228 -29.80 -0.10 -8.93
N TYR A 229 -28.86 0.37 -8.10
CA TYR A 229 -28.26 -0.43 -7.04
C TYR A 229 -28.89 -0.15 -5.67
N SER A 230 -29.05 -1.21 -4.89
CA SER A 230 -29.34 -1.11 -3.46
C SER A 230 -28.04 -1.01 -2.67
N GLY A 231 -28.04 -0.22 -1.61
CA GLY A 231 -26.90 0.00 -0.74
C GLY A 231 -27.25 1.01 0.36
N ARG A 232 -26.50 1.02 1.45
CA ARG A 232 -26.65 1.93 2.59
C ARG A 232 -26.52 3.39 2.16
N ASP A 233 -25.62 3.66 1.23
CA ASP A 233 -25.38 4.97 0.64
C ASP A 233 -24.84 4.86 -0.80
N ASP A 234 -24.63 6.00 -1.45
CA ASP A 234 -24.23 6.04 -2.86
C ASP A 234 -22.80 5.52 -3.10
N ALA A 235 -21.90 5.63 -2.12
CA ALA A 235 -20.56 5.05 -2.24
C ALA A 235 -20.61 3.52 -2.20
N GLU A 236 -21.45 2.92 -1.35
CA GLU A 236 -21.65 1.48 -1.36
C GLU A 236 -22.31 1.00 -2.66
N LYS A 237 -23.29 1.74 -3.20
CA LYS A 237 -23.89 1.43 -4.51
C LYS A 237 -22.85 1.43 -5.63
N VAL A 238 -21.96 2.42 -5.65
CA VAL A 238 -20.83 2.46 -6.60
C VAL A 238 -19.91 1.25 -6.41
N LYS A 239 -19.63 0.86 -5.17
CA LYS A 239 -18.82 -0.33 -4.87
C LYS A 239 -19.47 -1.62 -5.37
N TYR A 240 -20.79 -1.77 -5.21
CA TYR A 240 -21.55 -2.89 -5.80
C TYR A 240 -21.52 -2.88 -7.33
N ALA A 241 -21.64 -1.71 -7.96
CA ALA A 241 -21.53 -1.61 -9.42
C ALA A 241 -20.14 -2.04 -9.92
N ILE A 242 -19.07 -1.70 -9.19
CA ILE A 242 -17.72 -2.17 -9.49
C ILE A 242 -17.62 -3.69 -9.31
N LYS A 243 -18.17 -4.25 -8.22
CA LYS A 243 -18.22 -5.70 -7.99
C LYS A 243 -18.91 -6.42 -9.16
N ASP A 244 -20.08 -5.96 -9.57
CA ASP A 244 -20.84 -6.61 -10.64
C ASP A 244 -20.13 -6.44 -11.98
N ALA A 245 -19.51 -5.29 -12.26
CA ALA A 245 -18.71 -5.11 -13.47
C ALA A 245 -17.46 -6.03 -13.51
N ILE A 246 -16.87 -6.33 -12.35
CA ILE A 246 -15.80 -7.33 -12.23
C ILE A 246 -16.33 -8.73 -12.59
N GLU A 247 -17.48 -9.11 -12.02
CA GLU A 247 -18.05 -10.44 -12.18
C GLU A 247 -18.63 -10.68 -13.57
N GLU A 248 -19.33 -9.70 -14.14
CA GLU A 248 -20.02 -9.81 -15.41
C GLU A 248 -19.09 -9.54 -16.60
N TYR A 249 -18.25 -8.50 -16.52
CA TYR A 249 -17.46 -8.04 -17.65
C TYR A 249 -15.97 -8.35 -17.56
N GLY A 250 -15.43 -8.60 -16.36
CA GLY A 250 -14.01 -8.85 -16.16
C GLY A 250 -13.15 -7.60 -15.95
N ILE A 251 -13.75 -6.49 -15.51
CA ILE A 251 -13.07 -5.21 -15.28
C ILE A 251 -11.78 -5.38 -14.46
N LYS A 252 -10.72 -4.68 -14.87
CA LYS A 252 -9.40 -4.63 -14.19
C LYS A 252 -9.05 -3.24 -13.69
N TYR A 253 -9.55 -2.20 -14.37
CA TYR A 253 -9.29 -0.80 -14.06
C TYR A 253 -10.60 -0.06 -13.84
N VAL A 254 -10.63 0.82 -12.85
CA VAL A 254 -11.74 1.76 -12.59
C VAL A 254 -11.19 3.18 -12.57
N MET A 255 -11.81 4.06 -13.35
CA MET A 255 -11.52 5.49 -13.34
C MET A 255 -12.74 6.26 -12.85
N LEU A 256 -12.60 6.89 -11.68
CA LEU A 256 -13.62 7.76 -11.10
C LEU A 256 -13.41 9.18 -11.65
N VAL A 257 -14.39 9.74 -12.37
CA VAL A 257 -14.27 11.08 -12.97
C VAL A 257 -15.26 12.02 -12.30
N GLY A 258 -14.77 12.69 -11.26
CA GLY A 258 -15.52 13.66 -10.48
C GLY A 258 -14.85 13.96 -9.13
N GLY A 259 -14.83 15.24 -8.77
CA GLY A 259 -14.39 15.73 -7.46
C GLY A 259 -15.51 16.46 -6.71
N LEU A 260 -15.13 17.41 -5.86
CA LEU A 260 -16.08 18.37 -5.28
C LEU A 260 -16.68 19.26 -6.39
N ASP A 261 -17.96 19.61 -6.31
CA ASP A 261 -18.58 20.46 -7.34
C ASP A 261 -18.07 21.91 -7.36
N SER A 262 -17.36 22.36 -6.31
CA SER A 262 -16.85 23.73 -6.17
C SER A 262 -15.54 23.79 -5.38
N PRO A 263 -14.59 24.67 -5.77
CA PRO A 263 -13.31 24.83 -5.08
C PRO A 263 -13.37 25.79 -3.87
N ILE A 264 -14.49 26.49 -3.63
CA ILE A 264 -14.59 27.49 -2.55
C ILE A 264 -15.21 26.87 -1.29
N LYS A 265 -16.39 26.27 -1.46
CA LYS A 265 -17.12 25.56 -0.42
C LYS A 265 -18.07 24.59 -1.10
N SER A 266 -17.89 23.31 -0.84
CA SER A 266 -18.73 22.24 -1.33
C SER A 266 -18.73 21.10 -0.32
N ASP A 267 -19.91 20.54 -0.09
CA ASP A 267 -20.09 19.27 0.60
C ASP A 267 -20.63 18.20 -0.38
N THR A 268 -20.62 18.50 -1.69
CA THR A 268 -21.18 17.68 -2.76
C THR A 268 -20.07 17.07 -3.59
N TRP A 269 -19.94 15.75 -3.52
CA TRP A 269 -19.07 14.98 -4.38
C TRP A 269 -19.82 14.57 -5.65
N LEU A 270 -19.26 14.90 -6.81
CA LEU A 270 -19.83 14.52 -8.11
C LEU A 270 -19.76 13.02 -8.36
N VAL A 271 -18.72 12.37 -7.85
CA VAL A 271 -18.63 10.90 -7.74
C VAL A 271 -18.39 10.58 -6.26
N PRO A 272 -19.19 9.69 -5.65
CA PRO A 272 -19.08 9.37 -4.24
C PRO A 272 -17.65 9.07 -3.77
N VAL A 273 -17.40 9.36 -2.50
CA VAL A 273 -16.13 9.10 -1.81
C VAL A 273 -16.41 8.33 -0.52
N ARG A 274 -15.39 7.69 0.03
CA ARG A 274 -15.46 7.08 1.37
C ARG A 274 -14.48 7.76 2.32
N TYR A 275 -14.91 7.94 3.57
CA TYR A 275 -14.04 8.31 4.67
C TYR A 275 -13.68 7.06 5.47
N SER A 276 -12.39 6.88 5.74
CA SER A 276 -11.89 5.91 6.71
C SER A 276 -11.88 6.55 8.09
N HIS A 277 -12.46 5.90 9.09
CA HIS A 277 -12.53 6.40 10.47
C HIS A 277 -11.43 5.82 11.36
N LEU A 278 -10.19 5.90 10.88
CA LEU A 278 -9.01 5.58 11.67
C LEU A 278 -8.64 6.82 12.50
N ASP A 279 -8.86 6.74 13.81
CA ASP A 279 -8.58 7.83 14.76
C ASP A 279 -7.21 7.62 15.39
N ASP A 280 -6.20 8.30 14.86
CA ASP A 280 -4.82 8.29 15.38
C ASP A 280 -4.58 9.38 16.44
N GLN A 281 -5.66 10.03 16.92
CA GLN A 281 -5.69 11.20 17.81
C GLN A 281 -5.24 12.53 17.17
N ALA A 282 -4.67 12.52 15.97
CA ALA A 282 -4.35 13.72 15.19
C ALA A 282 -5.43 13.99 14.14
N GLU A 283 -5.83 12.96 13.39
CA GLU A 283 -6.90 12.98 12.40
C GLU A 283 -7.95 11.92 12.76
N LYS A 284 -9.23 12.30 12.69
CA LYS A 284 -10.34 11.40 13.06
C LYS A 284 -10.88 10.59 11.88
N ALA A 285 -10.68 11.10 10.68
CA ALA A 285 -11.09 10.46 9.44
C ALA A 285 -10.43 11.14 8.24
N TYR A 286 -10.17 10.36 7.18
CA TYR A 286 -9.61 10.85 5.92
C TYR A 286 -10.27 10.17 4.71
N LEU A 287 -10.22 10.84 3.56
CA LEU A 287 -10.75 10.34 2.30
C LEU A 287 -9.92 9.17 1.77
N THR A 288 -10.59 8.18 1.18
CA THR A 288 -9.91 7.07 0.53
C THR A 288 -10.72 6.48 -0.62
N ASP A 289 -10.06 6.31 -1.76
CA ASP A 289 -10.58 5.54 -2.90
C ASP A 289 -10.19 4.05 -2.82
N LEU A 290 -9.36 3.64 -1.84
CA LEU A 290 -9.06 2.22 -1.59
C LEU A 290 -10.35 1.42 -1.31
N TYR A 291 -11.38 2.07 -0.74
CA TYR A 291 -12.70 1.48 -0.54
C TYR A 291 -13.32 0.96 -1.84
N PHE A 292 -13.10 1.64 -2.98
CA PHE A 292 -13.61 1.22 -4.29
C PHE A 292 -12.69 0.20 -4.98
N ALA A 293 -11.48 0.00 -4.46
CA ALA A 293 -10.51 -0.96 -4.98
C ALA A 293 -10.60 -2.31 -4.27
N ASP A 294 -10.87 -2.32 -2.97
CA ASP A 294 -10.95 -3.48 -2.08
C ASP A 294 -12.39 -4.01 -2.04
N ILE A 295 -12.71 -5.01 -2.85
CA ILE A 295 -14.09 -5.43 -3.14
C ILE A 295 -14.48 -6.67 -2.34
N TYR A 296 -13.56 -7.60 -2.18
CA TYR A 296 -13.82 -8.90 -1.55
C TYR A 296 -12.99 -9.08 -0.28
N LYS A 297 -13.54 -9.79 0.68
CA LYS A 297 -12.82 -10.39 1.81
C LYS A 297 -12.97 -11.90 1.77
N TYR A 298 -12.09 -12.62 2.45
CA TYR A 298 -12.21 -14.07 2.58
C TYR A 298 -12.95 -14.44 3.88
N GLU A 299 -14.08 -15.13 3.78
CA GLU A 299 -14.89 -15.54 4.92
C GLU A 299 -15.45 -16.94 4.70
N ASP A 300 -15.32 -17.82 5.71
CA ASP A 300 -15.88 -19.18 5.72
C ASP A 300 -15.59 -20.04 4.46
N GLY A 301 -14.43 -19.84 3.84
CA GLY A 301 -13.96 -20.62 2.71
C GLY A 301 -14.27 -20.01 1.34
N GLU A 302 -14.93 -18.86 1.29
CA GLU A 302 -15.40 -18.21 0.06
C GLU A 302 -15.01 -16.72 0.06
N PRO A 303 -14.83 -16.08 -1.11
CA PRO A 303 -14.79 -14.63 -1.18
C PRO A 303 -16.21 -14.06 -1.00
N VAL A 304 -16.34 -13.05 -0.16
CA VAL A 304 -17.58 -12.31 0.06
C VAL A 304 -17.33 -10.83 -0.09
N PHE A 305 -18.37 -10.02 -0.29
CA PHE A 305 -18.23 -8.56 -0.39
C PHE A 305 -17.65 -7.98 0.91
N ASP A 306 -16.59 -7.17 0.81
CA ASP A 306 -16.07 -6.41 1.93
C ASP A 306 -16.70 -5.03 1.94
N ASP A 307 -17.50 -4.73 2.94
CA ASP A 307 -18.30 -3.52 3.03
C ASP A 307 -17.64 -2.44 3.92
N TRP A 308 -16.50 -2.77 4.53
CA TRP A 308 -15.72 -1.98 5.48
C TRP A 308 -16.45 -1.60 6.79
N ASP A 309 -17.50 -2.32 7.17
CA ASP A 309 -18.26 -2.09 8.42
C ASP A 309 -18.57 -3.45 9.07
N SER A 310 -17.50 -4.16 9.45
CA SER A 310 -17.55 -5.52 9.98
C SER A 310 -18.33 -5.66 11.29
N ASN A 311 -18.55 -4.56 12.01
CA ASN A 311 -19.34 -4.52 13.23
C ASN A 311 -20.78 -3.99 13.04
N GLY A 312 -21.10 -3.51 11.83
CA GLY A 312 -22.45 -3.10 11.42
C GLY A 312 -22.97 -1.83 12.08
N ASN A 313 -22.09 -0.92 12.52
CA ASN A 313 -22.48 0.31 13.21
C ASN A 313 -22.61 1.53 12.27
N GLY A 314 -22.29 1.37 10.98
CA GLY A 314 -22.33 2.44 9.98
C GLY A 314 -21.12 3.39 10.00
N VAL A 315 -20.05 3.05 10.71
CA VAL A 315 -18.78 3.78 10.75
C VAL A 315 -17.73 2.96 10.00
N PHE A 316 -17.38 3.42 8.80
CA PHE A 316 -16.55 2.64 7.89
C PHE A 316 -15.06 2.70 8.23
N ALA A 317 -14.39 1.55 8.18
CA ALA A 317 -12.99 1.40 8.53
C ALA A 317 -12.69 2.05 9.89
N GLU A 318 -13.53 1.79 10.88
CA GLU A 318 -13.38 2.30 12.23
C GLU A 318 -12.12 1.70 12.87
N TRP A 319 -11.26 2.56 13.41
CA TRP A 319 -10.20 2.13 14.30
C TRP A 319 -10.06 3.13 15.43
N SER A 320 -10.67 2.81 16.57
CA SER A 320 -10.67 3.63 17.77
C SER A 320 -10.51 2.77 19.03
N MET A 321 -10.49 3.41 20.21
CA MET A 321 -10.58 2.67 21.49
C MET A 321 -11.95 2.00 21.69
N ARG A 322 -12.99 2.39 20.94
CA ARG A 322 -14.39 1.97 21.15
C ARG A 322 -14.89 0.98 20.11
N GLY A 323 -14.27 0.94 18.94
CA GLY A 323 -14.67 0.07 17.84
C GLY A 323 -13.49 -0.16 16.90
N LYS A 324 -13.48 -1.33 16.25
CA LYS A 324 -12.47 -1.73 15.28
C LYS A 324 -13.13 -2.56 14.20
N ASP A 325 -12.88 -2.21 12.95
CA ASP A 325 -13.26 -3.03 11.82
C ASP A 325 -12.16 -4.01 11.40
N VAL A 326 -12.62 -5.18 10.93
CA VAL A 326 -11.79 -6.17 10.26
C VAL A 326 -12.01 -5.99 8.75
N LEU A 327 -10.95 -5.55 8.08
CA LEU A 327 -10.94 -5.21 6.66
C LEU A 327 -10.01 -6.17 5.91
N ASP A 328 -10.23 -6.37 4.60
CA ASP A 328 -9.32 -7.13 3.74
C ASP A 328 -8.12 -6.30 3.28
N LEU A 329 -8.34 -5.09 2.76
CA LEU A 329 -7.29 -4.14 2.34
C LEU A 329 -6.38 -4.69 1.23
N TYR A 330 -6.86 -5.63 0.41
CA TYR A 330 -6.15 -6.13 -0.75
C TYR A 330 -6.92 -5.68 -2.01
N PRO A 331 -6.42 -4.67 -2.75
CA PRO A 331 -7.11 -4.20 -3.95
C PRO A 331 -7.42 -5.32 -4.95
N ASP A 332 -8.69 -5.42 -5.33
CA ASP A 332 -9.24 -6.31 -6.36
C ASP A 332 -9.33 -5.65 -7.73
N VAL A 333 -9.19 -4.33 -7.80
CA VAL A 333 -9.22 -3.56 -9.04
C VAL A 333 -8.30 -2.35 -8.94
N TYR A 334 -7.66 -1.96 -10.04
CA TYR A 334 -6.84 -0.75 -10.06
C TYR A 334 -7.74 0.48 -10.14
N VAL A 335 -7.70 1.36 -9.14
CA VAL A 335 -8.52 2.57 -9.09
C VAL A 335 -7.68 3.82 -9.30
N GLY A 336 -8.18 4.76 -10.09
CA GLY A 336 -7.69 6.13 -10.18
C GLY A 336 -8.83 7.14 -10.22
N ARG A 337 -8.58 8.38 -9.80
CA ARG A 337 -9.58 9.45 -9.83
C ARG A 337 -9.09 10.67 -10.61
N LEU A 338 -9.90 11.11 -11.57
CA LEU A 338 -9.83 12.46 -12.14
C LEU A 338 -10.79 13.35 -11.35
N ALA A 339 -10.25 14.14 -10.42
CA ALA A 339 -11.03 14.99 -9.52
C ALA A 339 -11.55 16.28 -10.19
N CYS A 340 -12.16 16.12 -11.37
CA CYS A 340 -12.71 17.19 -12.19
C CYS A 340 -14.04 17.70 -11.60
N ARG A 341 -14.24 19.02 -11.66
CA ARG A 341 -15.43 19.70 -11.10
C ARG A 341 -16.43 20.09 -12.17
N ASN A 342 -15.97 20.21 -13.40
CA ASN A 342 -16.74 20.62 -14.57
C ASN A 342 -16.16 20.00 -15.86
N GLU A 343 -16.94 20.10 -16.91
CA GLU A 343 -16.73 19.59 -18.26
C GLU A 343 -15.36 20.04 -18.83
N LYS A 344 -15.01 21.31 -18.63
CA LYS A 344 -13.73 21.87 -19.09
C LYS A 344 -12.53 21.22 -18.41
N GLU A 345 -12.63 20.92 -17.12
CA GLU A 345 -11.56 20.20 -16.41
C GLU A 345 -11.44 18.75 -16.88
N VAL A 346 -12.55 18.10 -17.23
CA VAL A 346 -12.54 16.77 -17.85
C VAL A 346 -11.82 16.83 -19.20
N GLU A 347 -12.21 17.75 -20.08
CA GLU A 347 -11.59 17.96 -21.39
C GLU A 347 -10.06 18.19 -21.27
N ILE A 348 -9.63 19.03 -20.33
CA ILE A 348 -8.19 19.27 -20.08
C ILE A 348 -7.47 17.98 -19.68
N MET A 349 -8.05 17.19 -18.77
CA MET A 349 -7.41 15.95 -18.32
C MET A 349 -7.39 14.88 -19.41
N VAL A 350 -8.49 14.72 -20.15
CA VAL A 350 -8.59 13.81 -21.31
C VAL A 350 -7.52 14.16 -22.35
N ASN A 351 -7.43 15.43 -22.76
CA ASN A 351 -6.45 15.89 -23.73
C ASN A 351 -5.01 15.66 -23.26
N LYS A 352 -4.71 15.89 -21.98
CA LYS A 352 -3.38 15.63 -21.41
C LYS A 352 -3.01 14.15 -21.41
N ILE A 353 -3.95 13.27 -21.05
CA ILE A 353 -3.74 11.82 -21.04
C ILE A 353 -3.45 11.33 -22.45
N ILE A 354 -4.33 11.65 -23.42
CA ILE A 354 -4.17 11.26 -24.82
C ILE A 354 -2.84 11.78 -25.36
N TYR A 355 -2.54 13.07 -25.15
CA TYR A 355 -1.29 13.66 -25.64
C TYR A 355 -0.06 12.95 -25.06
N TYR A 356 -0.06 12.66 -23.76
CA TYR A 356 1.04 11.96 -23.10
C TYR A 356 1.25 10.57 -23.69
N GLU A 357 0.18 9.78 -23.83
CA GLU A 357 0.25 8.41 -24.35
C GLU A 357 0.71 8.36 -25.81
N GLU A 358 0.40 9.38 -26.61
CA GLU A 358 0.81 9.46 -28.02
C GLU A 358 2.22 10.04 -28.23
N ASN A 359 2.67 10.98 -27.38
CA ASN A 359 3.83 11.83 -27.70
C ASN A 359 4.97 11.78 -26.67
N ALA A 360 4.76 11.28 -25.45
CA ALA A 360 5.80 11.32 -24.42
C ALA A 360 6.94 10.34 -24.71
N ALA A 361 6.61 9.13 -25.17
CA ALA A 361 7.58 8.10 -25.48
C ALA A 361 8.56 8.55 -26.57
N GLY A 362 9.86 8.57 -26.24
CA GLY A 362 10.92 8.98 -27.18
C GLY A 362 11.18 10.48 -27.26
N SER A 363 10.39 11.31 -26.56
CA SER A 363 10.67 12.74 -26.45
C SER A 363 11.92 13.02 -25.59
N GLU A 364 12.62 14.11 -25.87
CA GLU A 364 13.83 14.48 -25.11
C GLU A 364 13.51 14.83 -23.66
N TRP A 365 12.37 15.50 -23.40
CA TRP A 365 11.98 15.92 -22.06
C TRP A 365 11.63 14.74 -21.14
N PHE A 366 11.15 13.62 -21.69
CA PHE A 366 10.74 12.45 -20.91
C PHE A 366 11.88 11.84 -20.11
N ARG A 367 13.12 11.91 -20.60
CA ARG A 367 14.30 11.33 -19.95
C ARG A 367 14.81 12.17 -18.77
N ARG A 368 14.10 13.22 -18.36
CA ARG A 368 14.46 14.03 -17.20
C ARG A 368 13.62 13.60 -15.98
N ALA A 369 14.31 13.33 -14.88
CA ALA A 369 13.71 13.11 -13.56
C ALA A 369 13.96 14.35 -12.70
N ILE A 370 12.89 15.08 -12.38
CA ILE A 370 12.96 16.28 -11.54
C ILE A 370 12.85 15.83 -10.08
N LEU A 371 13.88 16.12 -9.30
CA LEU A 371 14.04 15.63 -7.92
C LEU A 371 14.01 16.84 -6.98
N VAL A 372 12.91 16.99 -6.24
CA VAL A 372 12.73 18.10 -5.29
C VAL A 372 12.74 17.53 -3.88
N GLY A 373 13.79 17.83 -3.12
CA GLY A 373 14.05 17.20 -1.84
C GLY A 373 14.87 18.08 -0.90
N GLY A 374 14.62 17.91 0.40
CA GLY A 374 15.39 18.61 1.44
C GLY A 374 15.24 17.90 2.77
N ASP A 375 15.43 18.67 3.84
CA ASP A 375 15.29 18.16 5.19
C ASP A 375 13.81 17.94 5.55
N THR A 376 13.51 16.85 6.26
CA THR A 376 12.15 16.56 6.74
C THR A 376 12.10 16.55 8.27
N PHE A 377 13.08 15.96 8.95
CA PHE A 377 13.04 15.79 10.40
C PHE A 377 14.25 16.40 11.08
N ASP A 378 14.09 16.86 12.31
CA ASP A 378 15.24 17.35 13.09
C ASP A 378 16.03 16.15 13.62
N ASP A 379 16.82 15.53 12.77
CA ASP A 379 17.72 14.42 13.11
C ASP A 379 19.17 14.90 13.27
N THR A 380 19.37 16.21 13.49
CA THR A 380 20.67 16.88 13.59
C THR A 380 21.58 16.32 14.69
N ALA A 381 20.99 15.68 15.70
CA ALA A 381 21.69 15.01 16.80
C ALA A 381 22.11 13.56 16.49
N THR A 382 21.64 12.98 15.38
CA THR A 382 21.86 11.57 15.01
C THR A 382 22.50 11.43 13.64
N THR A 383 21.70 11.24 12.60
CA THR A 383 22.12 10.97 11.22
C THR A 383 22.40 12.25 10.45
N ASN A 384 21.65 13.32 10.76
CA ASN A 384 21.70 14.59 10.06
C ASN A 384 21.57 14.40 8.54
N PHE A 385 20.60 13.58 8.14
CA PHE A 385 20.33 13.27 6.74
C PHE A 385 19.23 14.19 6.21
N TYR A 386 19.39 14.66 4.96
CA TYR A 386 18.30 15.26 4.22
C TYR A 386 17.42 14.13 3.66
N GLU A 387 16.43 13.65 4.41
CA GLU A 387 15.69 12.43 4.04
C GLU A 387 15.02 12.54 2.67
N GLY A 388 14.58 13.74 2.30
CA GLY A 388 14.00 13.99 0.99
C GLY A 388 14.98 13.77 -0.16
N GLU A 389 16.24 14.15 0.02
CA GLU A 389 17.29 13.94 -0.97
C GLU A 389 17.70 12.46 -1.06
N VAL A 390 17.71 11.74 0.08
CA VAL A 390 17.94 10.29 0.10
C VAL A 390 16.82 9.54 -0.65
N ALA A 391 15.57 9.87 -0.38
CA ALA A 391 14.42 9.27 -1.07
C ALA A 391 14.45 9.59 -2.57
N ASN A 392 14.77 10.83 -2.95
CA ASN A 392 14.99 11.23 -4.34
C ASN A 392 16.10 10.41 -5.02
N GLN A 393 17.23 10.19 -4.34
CA GLN A 393 18.34 9.43 -4.90
C GLN A 393 17.98 7.96 -5.09
N VAL A 394 17.31 7.32 -4.11
CA VAL A 394 16.81 5.94 -4.24
C VAL A 394 15.83 5.82 -5.41
N PHE A 395 14.92 6.77 -5.57
CA PHE A 395 14.01 6.81 -6.72
C PHE A 395 14.79 6.86 -8.05
N PHE A 396 15.76 7.78 -8.16
CA PHE A 396 16.55 7.96 -9.36
C PHE A 396 17.44 6.75 -9.70
N ASP A 397 18.04 6.11 -8.69
CA ASP A 397 18.89 4.93 -8.86
C ASP A 397 18.12 3.71 -9.42
N ASN A 398 16.79 3.71 -9.33
CA ASN A 398 15.91 2.69 -9.91
C ASN A 398 15.39 3.06 -11.32
N LEU A 399 15.69 4.25 -11.83
CA LEU A 399 15.36 4.63 -13.20
C LEU A 399 16.36 4.04 -14.21
N PRO A 400 15.96 3.85 -15.47
CA PRO A 400 16.89 3.49 -16.53
C PRO A 400 18.08 4.46 -16.63
N SER A 401 19.27 3.94 -16.95
CA SER A 401 20.53 4.69 -16.92
C SER A 401 20.62 5.86 -17.91
N ASP A 402 19.66 5.98 -18.81
CA ASP A 402 19.56 7.03 -19.81
C ASP A 402 18.67 8.22 -19.36
N PHE A 403 18.22 8.21 -18.11
CA PHE A 403 17.61 9.36 -17.45
C PHE A 403 18.64 10.34 -16.90
N GLU A 404 18.31 11.62 -16.93
CA GLU A 404 19.05 12.73 -16.32
C GLU A 404 18.33 13.22 -15.07
N ALA A 405 19.08 13.43 -13.98
CA ALA A 405 18.56 14.02 -12.75
C ALA A 405 18.61 15.55 -12.82
N VAL A 406 17.46 16.19 -12.61
CA VAL A 406 17.34 17.64 -12.37
C VAL A 406 17.09 17.84 -10.88
N LYS A 407 18.14 18.15 -10.14
CA LYS A 407 18.09 18.28 -8.67
C LYS A 407 17.72 19.70 -8.26
N VAL A 408 16.64 19.82 -7.49
CA VAL A 408 16.26 21.02 -6.76
C VAL A 408 16.34 20.67 -5.28
N TRP A 409 17.57 20.66 -4.78
CA TRP A 409 17.93 20.13 -3.47
C TRP A 409 18.29 21.24 -2.50
N TYR A 410 17.97 21.03 -1.22
CA TYR A 410 18.30 22.00 -0.18
C TYR A 410 19.83 22.07 0.02
N SER A 411 20.51 20.92 0.01
CA SER A 411 21.97 20.83 0.16
C SER A 411 22.75 21.51 -0.97
N GLU A 412 22.17 21.63 -2.16
CA GLU A 412 22.75 22.35 -3.31
C GLU A 412 22.52 23.88 -3.24
N GLY A 413 21.83 24.37 -2.21
CA GLY A 413 21.53 25.79 -2.04
C GLY A 413 20.56 26.36 -3.08
N ASN A 414 19.87 25.50 -3.84
CA ASN A 414 19.00 25.88 -4.94
C ASN A 414 17.50 25.57 -4.66
N MET A 415 17.14 25.09 -3.47
CA MET A 415 15.75 24.88 -3.06
C MET A 415 15.00 26.22 -2.86
N LYS A 416 14.24 26.62 -3.88
CA LYS A 416 13.29 27.74 -3.84
C LYS A 416 12.21 27.56 -4.89
N GLN A 417 11.05 28.14 -4.63
CA GLN A 417 9.86 28.07 -5.50
C GLN A 417 10.13 28.35 -6.99
N SER A 418 10.91 29.39 -7.31
CA SER A 418 11.21 29.72 -8.71
C SER A 418 11.95 28.59 -9.43
N ASN A 419 12.89 27.92 -8.75
CA ASN A 419 13.68 26.84 -9.34
C ASN A 419 12.84 25.58 -9.56
N VAL A 420 11.89 25.30 -8.67
CA VAL A 420 10.91 24.21 -8.85
C VAL A 420 10.04 24.49 -10.08
N VAL A 421 9.47 25.70 -10.19
CA VAL A 421 8.67 26.11 -11.34
C VAL A 421 9.47 26.06 -12.64
N ASP A 422 10.71 26.54 -12.63
CA ASP A 422 11.60 26.53 -13.80
C ASP A 422 11.96 25.10 -14.21
N ALA A 423 12.25 24.21 -13.26
CA ALA A 423 12.55 22.80 -13.53
C ALA A 423 11.35 22.08 -14.18
N ILE A 424 10.14 22.24 -13.61
CA ILE A 424 8.91 21.67 -14.17
C ILE A 424 8.62 22.25 -15.56
N SER A 425 8.78 23.56 -15.73
CA SER A 425 8.52 24.25 -17.00
C SER A 425 9.42 23.80 -18.16
N GLN A 426 10.58 23.22 -17.86
CA GLN A 426 11.48 22.65 -18.87
C GLN A 426 11.15 21.20 -19.24
N GLY A 427 10.14 20.60 -18.60
CA GLY A 427 9.68 19.25 -18.85
C GLY A 427 10.48 18.17 -18.11
N GLY A 428 9.78 17.09 -17.77
CA GLY A 428 10.34 15.88 -17.17
C GLY A 428 9.37 14.71 -17.34
N GLY A 429 9.89 13.50 -17.49
CA GLY A 429 9.04 12.30 -17.49
C GLY A 429 8.52 11.98 -16.09
N PHE A 430 9.36 12.25 -15.08
CA PHE A 430 9.04 12.07 -13.67
C PHE A 430 9.35 13.32 -12.85
N LEU A 431 8.52 13.57 -11.85
CA LEU A 431 8.70 14.61 -10.84
C LEU A 431 8.52 13.95 -9.47
N HIS A 432 9.53 14.01 -8.61
CA HIS A 432 9.47 13.40 -7.28
C HIS A 432 9.69 14.46 -6.20
N PHE A 433 8.66 14.68 -5.39
CA PHE A 433 8.70 15.57 -4.24
C PHE A 433 8.85 14.74 -2.96
N SER A 434 9.88 15.02 -2.15
CA SER A 434 10.06 14.31 -0.87
C SER A 434 10.39 15.26 0.29
N GLY A 435 9.41 15.45 1.17
CA GLY A 435 9.42 16.48 2.21
C GLY A 435 8.07 16.60 2.94
N HIS A 436 7.78 17.79 3.48
CA HIS A 436 6.49 18.10 4.11
C HIS A 436 5.45 18.52 3.07
N GLY A 437 4.19 18.21 3.34
CA GLY A 437 3.06 18.62 2.51
C GLY A 437 1.91 19.18 3.34
N SER A 438 1.12 20.04 2.72
CA SER A 438 -0.23 20.41 3.15
C SER A 438 -1.18 20.25 1.94
N PRO A 439 -2.51 20.37 2.11
CA PRO A 439 -3.45 20.21 0.98
C PRO A 439 -3.18 21.09 -0.24
N GLY A 440 -2.41 22.18 -0.11
CA GLY A 440 -2.09 23.09 -1.22
C GLY A 440 -0.61 23.43 -1.39
N GLU A 441 0.29 22.87 -0.57
CA GLU A 441 1.70 23.27 -0.54
C GLU A 441 2.64 22.07 -0.35
N TRP A 442 3.85 22.20 -0.88
CA TRP A 442 4.98 21.33 -0.59
C TRP A 442 6.16 22.14 -0.06
N LEU A 443 6.77 21.64 1.01
CA LEU A 443 7.76 22.34 1.83
C LEU A 443 8.94 21.42 2.18
N ALA A 444 10.15 21.96 2.17
CA ALA A 444 11.28 21.39 2.92
C ALA A 444 11.41 22.06 4.29
N LYS A 445 12.25 21.50 5.17
CA LYS A 445 12.69 22.16 6.41
C LYS A 445 14.19 22.48 6.39
N SER A 446 14.59 23.32 7.33
CA SER A 446 15.96 23.56 7.74
C SER A 446 16.01 23.63 9.26
N PHE A 447 17.04 23.04 9.85
CA PHE A 447 17.28 23.05 11.30
C PHE A 447 18.55 23.82 11.71
N GLU A 448 19.08 24.64 10.80
CA GLU A 448 20.28 25.43 11.04
C GLU A 448 20.14 26.36 12.26
N GLY A 449 21.22 26.48 13.04
CA GLY A 449 21.26 27.36 14.22
C GLY A 449 20.29 26.96 15.34
N GLY A 450 19.87 25.69 15.37
CA GLY A 450 18.93 25.17 16.38
C GLY A 450 17.49 25.67 16.19
N LYS A 451 17.13 26.11 14.97
CA LYS A 451 15.79 26.60 14.65
C LYS A 451 15.22 25.85 13.46
N SER A 452 13.99 25.37 13.59
CA SER A 452 13.22 24.83 12.47
C SER A 452 12.65 25.97 11.61
N LYS A 453 12.87 25.92 10.30
CA LYS A 453 12.28 26.84 9.32
C LYS A 453 11.73 26.07 8.12
N TYR A 454 10.49 26.37 7.73
CA TYR A 454 9.92 25.86 6.47
C TYR A 454 10.47 26.61 5.26
N ILE A 455 10.70 25.88 4.19
CA ILE A 455 11.20 26.37 2.91
C ILE A 455 10.19 25.98 1.84
N LEU A 456 9.53 26.99 1.27
CA LEU A 456 8.49 26.78 0.26
C LEU A 456 9.11 26.31 -1.06
N GLY A 457 8.73 25.09 -1.48
CA GLY A 457 9.08 24.54 -2.79
C GLY A 457 7.99 24.76 -3.83
N LEU A 458 6.72 24.49 -3.50
CA LEU A 458 5.60 24.72 -4.41
C LEU A 458 4.30 25.00 -3.63
N ASP A 459 3.42 25.80 -4.22
CA ASP A 459 2.08 26.10 -3.70
C ASP A 459 1.12 26.09 -4.89
N ILE A 460 -0.15 25.74 -4.67
CA ILE A 460 -1.20 25.69 -5.70
C ILE A 460 -1.33 26.99 -6.51
N TYR A 461 -1.08 28.15 -5.91
CA TYR A 461 -1.09 29.46 -6.58
C TYR A 461 0.08 29.65 -7.56
N HIS A 462 1.09 28.78 -7.53
CA HIS A 462 2.17 28.75 -8.51
C HIS A 462 1.87 27.89 -9.74
N MET A 463 0.82 27.07 -9.73
CA MET A 463 0.46 26.23 -10.89
C MET A 463 0.28 27.04 -12.19
N PRO A 464 -0.30 28.25 -12.19
CA PRO A 464 -0.39 29.09 -13.39
C PRO A 464 0.96 29.59 -13.93
N LEU A 465 2.06 29.44 -13.18
CA LEU A 465 3.40 29.87 -13.61
C LEU A 465 4.12 28.80 -14.46
N LEU A 466 3.61 27.56 -14.47
CA LEU A 466 4.20 26.46 -15.20
C LEU A 466 4.06 26.66 -16.72
N LYS A 467 5.13 26.35 -17.46
CA LYS A 467 5.20 26.47 -18.93
C LYS A 467 5.49 25.14 -19.63
N ASN A 468 4.97 24.05 -19.07
CA ASN A 468 5.21 22.68 -19.52
C ASN A 468 4.08 22.11 -20.39
N GLU A 469 3.50 22.93 -21.26
CA GLU A 469 2.49 22.47 -22.23
C GLU A 469 3.10 21.36 -23.11
N GLY A 470 2.41 20.21 -23.22
CA GLY A 470 2.90 19.00 -23.88
C GLY A 470 4.00 18.23 -23.14
N MET A 471 4.40 18.65 -21.93
CA MET A 471 5.48 18.02 -21.15
C MET A 471 4.98 17.69 -19.74
N TYR A 472 4.08 16.70 -19.65
CA TYR A 472 3.34 16.39 -18.43
C TYR A 472 4.04 15.28 -17.63
N PRO A 473 4.75 15.58 -16.53
CA PRO A 473 5.42 14.56 -15.73
C PRO A 473 4.43 13.67 -14.97
N VAL A 474 4.79 12.41 -14.77
CA VAL A 474 4.21 11.59 -13.69
C VAL A 474 4.82 12.07 -12.38
N THR A 475 3.96 12.55 -11.47
CA THR A 475 4.39 13.13 -10.19
C THR A 475 4.20 12.12 -9.06
N VAL A 476 5.22 11.97 -8.22
CA VAL A 476 5.26 11.10 -7.03
C VAL A 476 5.57 11.93 -5.79
#